data_AF-A0A529KKE0-F1
#
_entry.id   AF-A0A529KKE0-F1
#
_cell.length_a   1.000
_cell.length_b   1.000
_cell.length_c   1.000
_cell.angle_alpha   90.00
_cell.angle_beta   90.00
_cell.angle_gamma   90.00
#
_symmetry.space_group_name_H-M   'P 1'
#
loop_
_entity.id
_entity.type
_entity.pdbx_description
1 polymer ?
#
loop_
_entity_poly.entity_id
_entity_poly.type
_entity_poly.pdbx_seq_one_letter_code
_entity_poly.pdbx_strand_id
1 'polypeptide(L)'
;MVATTTDDRRSREGDLIAVVREFVNELQPQRANAIDISPSSRIERDLGIDSLGRTELILRIERAFRVRLPTQIVGEADTIGDLVNALEHAGARPGPARTVQAPSDLPPVPAASEAGTLVEVLDWHVAQHPDRLHLTILQDDTTALGAMTYAELAQSARAVAA
;
A
#
# COMPACT_ATOMS: atom_id res chain seq x y z
N MET A 1 -3.71 34.30 -17.83
CA MET A 1 -4.11 33.54 -16.64
C MET A 1 -3.49 32.13 -16.60
N VAL A 2 -2.27 31.93 -17.14
CA VAL A 2 -1.63 30.60 -17.33
C VAL A 2 -0.51 30.32 -16.30
N ALA A 3 -0.08 31.32 -15.53
CA ALA A 3 1.07 31.20 -14.63
C ALA A 3 0.82 30.36 -13.37
N THR A 4 -0.42 30.25 -12.89
CA THR A 4 -0.77 29.52 -11.66
C THR A 4 -0.70 28.00 -11.82
N THR A 5 -1.11 27.46 -12.96
CA THR A 5 -1.15 26.00 -13.18
C THR A 5 0.24 25.36 -13.28
N THR A 6 1.22 26.06 -13.88
CA THR A 6 2.59 25.56 -13.99
C THR A 6 3.33 25.59 -12.64
N ASP A 7 2.97 26.54 -11.78
CA ASP A 7 3.52 26.65 -10.43
C ASP A 7 2.95 25.54 -9.52
N ASP A 8 1.63 25.32 -9.59
CA ASP A 8 0.95 24.23 -8.88
C ASP A 8 1.51 22.85 -9.28
N ARG A 9 1.75 22.62 -10.57
CA ARG A 9 2.35 21.36 -11.05
C ARG A 9 3.75 21.16 -10.48
N ARG A 10 4.60 22.19 -10.52
CA ARG A 10 5.98 22.09 -9.99
C ARG A 10 6.00 21.84 -8.48
N SER A 11 5.08 22.45 -7.73
CA SER A 11 4.91 22.16 -6.31
C SER A 11 4.51 20.70 -6.09
N ARG A 12 3.48 20.20 -6.79
CA ARG A 12 3.03 18.80 -6.67
C ARG A 12 4.11 17.79 -7.06
N GLU A 13 4.88 18.08 -8.09
CA GLU A 13 6.02 17.26 -8.51
C GLU A 13 7.08 17.19 -7.39
N GLY A 14 7.42 18.33 -6.79
CA GLY A 14 8.34 18.39 -5.65
C GLY A 14 7.82 17.61 -4.43
N ASP A 15 6.55 17.79 -4.08
CA ASP A 15 5.90 17.09 -2.96
C ASP A 15 5.86 15.58 -3.20
N LEU A 16 5.58 15.13 -4.43
CA LEU A 16 5.57 13.72 -4.79
C LEU A 16 6.97 13.12 -4.68
N ILE A 17 7.98 13.82 -5.19
CA ILE A 17 9.38 13.40 -5.08
C ILE A 17 9.79 13.28 -3.60
N ALA A 18 9.30 14.16 -2.73
CA ALA A 18 9.55 14.05 -1.29
C ALA A 18 8.94 12.78 -0.69
N VAL A 19 7.68 12.45 -1.01
CA VAL A 19 7.02 11.21 -0.57
C VAL A 19 7.77 9.96 -1.06
N VAL A 20 8.19 9.96 -2.33
CA VAL A 20 8.97 8.85 -2.91
C VAL A 20 10.32 8.72 -2.22
N ARG A 21 11.00 9.84 -1.94
CA ARG A 21 12.31 9.83 -1.27
C ARG A 21 12.23 9.29 0.15
N GLU A 22 11.21 9.69 0.91
CA GLU A 22 10.94 9.15 2.24
C GLU A 22 10.74 7.63 2.18
N PHE A 23 9.90 7.16 1.25
CA PHE A 23 9.63 5.73 1.11
C PHE A 23 10.86 4.93 0.67
N VAL A 24 11.65 5.42 -0.28
CA VAL A 24 12.91 4.79 -0.70
C VAL A 24 13.91 4.75 0.46
N ASN A 25 13.95 5.77 1.31
CA ASN A 25 14.80 5.80 2.50
C ASN A 25 14.40 4.77 3.55
N GLU A 26 13.11 4.49 3.71
CA GLU A 26 12.63 3.42 4.58
C GLU A 26 12.98 2.03 4.04
N LEU A 27 12.81 1.82 2.73
CA LEU A 27 13.11 0.54 2.09
C LEU A 27 14.62 0.26 2.04
N GLN A 28 15.42 1.27 1.73
CA GLN A 28 16.86 1.13 1.46
C GLN A 28 17.66 2.33 2.01
N PRO A 29 17.86 2.42 3.34
CA PRO A 29 18.51 3.57 3.98
C PRO A 29 19.92 3.88 3.44
N GLN A 30 20.64 2.83 3.01
CA GLN A 30 22.01 2.94 2.51
C GLN A 30 22.10 3.48 1.08
N ARG A 31 21.02 3.36 0.29
CA ARG A 31 20.97 3.77 -1.12
C ARG A 31 20.21 5.06 -1.35
N ALA A 32 19.29 5.44 -0.47
CA ALA A 32 18.39 6.55 -0.68
C ALA A 32 19.09 7.91 -0.90
N ASN A 33 20.26 8.13 -0.27
CA ASN A 33 21.05 9.34 -0.48
C ASN A 33 21.82 9.37 -1.80
N ALA A 34 22.01 8.22 -2.46
CA ALA A 34 22.71 8.10 -3.73
C ALA A 34 21.77 8.05 -4.95
N ILE A 35 20.46 7.84 -4.73
CA ILE A 35 19.47 7.81 -5.80
C ILE A 35 18.99 9.23 -6.08
N ASP A 36 19.20 9.67 -7.31
CA ASP A 36 18.58 10.88 -7.82
C ASP A 36 17.15 10.57 -8.30
N ILE A 37 16.17 11.18 -7.65
CA ILE A 37 14.75 10.96 -7.92
C ILE A 37 14.26 12.12 -8.77
N SER A 38 13.86 11.80 -9.99
CA SER A 38 13.39 12.74 -11.00
C SER A 38 12.09 12.24 -11.64
N PRO A 39 11.37 13.07 -12.39
CA PRO A 39 10.19 12.63 -13.13
C PRO A 39 10.48 11.48 -14.12
N SER A 40 11.71 11.35 -14.63
CA SER A 40 12.09 10.26 -15.52
C SER A 40 12.50 8.97 -14.81
N SER A 41 12.66 8.98 -13.49
CA SER A 41 13.08 7.81 -12.73
C SER A 41 12.00 6.73 -12.79
N ARG A 42 12.41 5.51 -13.16
CA ARG A 42 11.53 4.34 -13.24
C ARG A 42 11.31 3.71 -11.89
N ILE A 43 10.04 3.49 -11.54
CA ILE A 43 9.60 3.05 -10.21
C ILE A 43 10.28 1.73 -9.80
N GLU A 44 10.25 0.73 -10.68
CA GLU A 44 10.82 -0.57 -10.35
C GLU A 44 12.33 -0.63 -10.64
N ARG A 45 12.74 -0.19 -11.84
CA ARG A 45 14.13 -0.36 -12.30
C ARG A 45 15.13 0.55 -11.58
N ASP A 46 14.77 1.81 -11.35
CA ASP A 46 15.70 2.81 -10.81
C ASP A 46 15.53 2.96 -9.29
N LEU A 47 14.30 2.82 -8.78
CA LEU A 47 13.99 3.00 -7.35
C LEU A 47 13.86 1.68 -6.58
N GLY A 48 13.81 0.53 -7.28
CA GLY A 48 13.67 -0.79 -6.64
C GLY A 48 12.33 -1.00 -5.94
N ILE A 49 11.30 -0.27 -6.34
CA ILE A 49 9.94 -0.38 -5.78
C ILE A 49 9.20 -1.46 -6.56
N ASP A 50 9.06 -2.65 -5.94
CA ASP A 50 8.38 -3.81 -6.51
C ASP A 50 6.84 -3.65 -6.52
N SER A 51 6.10 -4.72 -6.82
CA SER A 51 4.63 -4.67 -6.88
C SER A 51 3.97 -4.35 -5.52
N LEU A 52 4.54 -4.83 -4.41
CA LEU A 52 4.01 -4.55 -3.07
C LEU A 52 4.39 -3.13 -2.64
N GLY A 53 5.64 -2.74 -2.86
CA GLY A 53 6.11 -1.39 -2.62
C GLY A 53 5.34 -0.37 -3.46
N ARG A 54 4.97 -0.72 -4.70
CA ARG A 54 4.12 0.12 -5.55
C ARG A 54 2.77 0.34 -4.89
N THR A 55 2.13 -0.72 -4.40
CA THR A 55 0.85 -0.64 -3.69
C THR A 55 0.95 0.33 -2.52
N GLU A 56 1.95 0.18 -1.65
CA GLU A 56 2.19 1.09 -0.51
C GLU A 56 2.47 2.54 -0.96
N LEU A 57 3.25 2.73 -2.03
CA LEU A 57 3.51 4.05 -2.59
C LEU A 57 2.22 4.74 -3.02
N ILE A 58 1.27 4.03 -3.66
CA ILE A 58 -0.06 4.58 -3.99
C ILE A 58 -0.74 5.11 -2.72
N LEU A 59 -0.74 4.31 -1.65
CA LEU A 59 -1.43 4.65 -0.41
C LEU A 59 -0.84 5.91 0.23
N ARG A 60 0.47 6.08 0.16
CA ARG A 60 1.17 7.27 0.66
C ARG A 60 0.85 8.50 -0.17
N ILE A 61 0.85 8.38 -1.49
CA ILE A 61 0.49 9.47 -2.39
C ILE A 61 -0.96 9.92 -2.14
N GLU A 62 -1.91 8.99 -2.09
CA GLU A 62 -3.31 9.32 -1.81
C GLU A 62 -3.49 10.05 -0.47
N ARG A 63 -2.77 9.61 0.59
CA ARG A 63 -2.78 10.27 1.90
C ARG A 63 -2.17 11.67 1.85
N ALA A 64 -1.01 11.83 1.23
CA ALA A 64 -0.29 13.11 1.15
C ALA A 64 -1.08 14.15 0.36
N PHE A 65 -1.65 13.75 -0.78
CA PHE A 65 -2.36 14.64 -1.69
C PHE A 65 -3.87 14.72 -1.42
N ARG A 66 -4.40 13.88 -0.52
CA ARG A 66 -5.84 13.77 -0.20
C ARG A 66 -6.71 13.53 -1.44
N VAL A 67 -6.23 12.65 -2.31
CA VAL A 67 -6.90 12.26 -3.56
C VAL A 67 -7.15 10.75 -3.58
N ARG A 68 -7.93 10.30 -4.56
CA ARG A 68 -8.00 8.90 -4.95
C ARG A 68 -7.44 8.73 -6.34
N LEU A 69 -6.48 7.84 -6.49
CA LEU A 69 -5.89 7.50 -7.77
C LEU A 69 -6.50 6.17 -8.25
N PRO A 70 -7.03 6.12 -9.48
CA PRO A 70 -7.51 4.85 -10.04
C PRO A 70 -6.39 3.82 -10.06
N THR A 71 -6.61 2.67 -9.43
CA THR A 71 -5.60 1.60 -9.25
C THR A 71 -4.98 1.17 -10.57
N GLN A 72 -5.74 1.19 -11.67
CA GLN A 72 -5.28 0.88 -13.02
C GLN A 72 -4.22 1.88 -13.52
N ILE A 73 -4.47 3.19 -13.37
CA ILE A 73 -3.54 4.24 -13.85
C ILE A 73 -2.20 4.14 -13.10
N VAL A 74 -2.24 3.84 -11.80
CA VAL A 74 -1.03 3.74 -10.98
C VAL A 74 -0.34 2.39 -11.14
N GLY A 75 -1.11 1.32 -11.34
CA GLY A 75 -0.59 0.00 -11.70
C GLY A 75 0.22 0.02 -12.99
N GLU A 76 -0.17 0.87 -13.95
CA GLU A 76 0.48 1.01 -15.26
C GLU A 76 1.62 2.05 -15.30
N ALA A 77 1.79 2.87 -14.26
CA ALA A 77 2.82 3.92 -14.24
C ALA A 77 4.25 3.32 -14.31
N ASP A 78 5.08 3.76 -15.26
CA ASP A 78 6.48 3.31 -15.35
C ASP A 78 7.40 4.26 -14.57
N THR A 79 7.07 5.56 -14.59
CA THR A 79 7.92 6.65 -14.07
C THR A 79 7.22 7.51 -13.01
N ILE A 80 8.00 8.28 -12.24
CA ILE A 80 7.46 9.30 -11.33
C ILE A 80 6.64 10.35 -12.08
N GLY A 81 7.04 10.70 -13.31
CA GLY A 81 6.30 11.61 -14.18
C GLY A 81 4.90 11.10 -14.53
N ASP A 82 4.73 9.79 -14.71
CA ASP A 82 3.41 9.17 -14.93
C ASP A 82 2.52 9.33 -13.70
N LEU A 83 3.09 9.22 -12.49
CA LEU A 83 2.37 9.48 -11.24
C LEU A 83 1.99 10.97 -11.07
N VAL A 84 2.88 11.91 -11.44
CA VAL A 84 2.54 13.34 -11.49
C VAL A 84 1.38 13.58 -12.47
N ASN A 85 1.43 12.97 -13.65
CA ASN A 85 0.36 13.07 -14.63
C ASN A 85 -0.94 12.47 -14.09
N ALA A 86 -0.89 11.34 -13.40
CA ALA A 86 -2.06 10.73 -12.75
C ALA A 86 -2.69 11.67 -11.71
N LEU A 87 -1.87 12.37 -10.92
CA LEU A 87 -2.33 13.38 -9.96
C LEU A 87 -3.03 14.56 -10.65
N GLU A 88 -2.51 15.03 -11.78
CA GLU A 88 -3.15 16.10 -12.56
C GLU A 88 -4.51 15.66 -13.14
N HIS A 89 -4.62 14.43 -13.63
CA HIS A 89 -5.83 13.90 -14.24
C HIS A 89 -6.90 13.48 -13.21
N ALA A 90 -6.50 13.07 -12.02
CA ALA A 90 -7.43 12.75 -10.94
C ALA A 90 -8.28 13.97 -10.53
N GLY A 91 -7.74 15.18 -10.75
CA GLY A 91 -8.34 16.43 -10.33
C GLY A 91 -8.49 16.49 -8.80
N ALA A 92 -8.86 17.65 -8.26
CA ALA A 92 -9.25 17.77 -6.86
C ALA A 92 -10.62 17.09 -6.64
N ARG A 93 -10.72 15.78 -6.87
CA ARG A 93 -11.80 14.96 -6.34
C ARG A 93 -11.34 14.54 -4.95
N PRO A 94 -11.74 15.25 -3.87
CA PRO A 94 -11.57 14.73 -2.54
C PRO A 94 -12.26 13.37 -2.50
N GLY A 95 -11.47 12.31 -2.48
CA GLY A 95 -12.01 11.00 -2.19
C GLY A 95 -12.37 10.93 -0.72
N PRO A 96 -13.38 10.13 -0.34
CA PRO A 96 -13.63 9.89 1.07
C PRO A 96 -12.32 9.44 1.73
N ALA A 97 -11.96 10.13 2.81
CA ALA A 97 -10.83 9.75 3.64
C ALA A 97 -10.94 8.26 3.93
N ARG A 98 -9.84 7.53 3.75
CA ARG A 98 -9.77 6.11 4.00
C ARG A 98 -10.15 5.89 5.46
N THR A 99 -11.38 5.48 5.72
CA THR A 99 -11.76 4.96 7.03
C THR A 99 -11.03 3.65 7.16
N VAL A 100 -9.85 3.69 7.78
CA VAL A 100 -9.27 2.50 8.39
C VAL A 100 -10.35 2.02 9.33
N GLN A 101 -11.06 0.95 8.95
CA GLN A 101 -12.01 0.32 9.86
C GLN A 101 -11.23 0.04 11.14
N ALA A 102 -11.70 0.60 12.25
CA ALA A 102 -11.08 0.35 13.54
C ALA A 102 -10.94 -1.18 13.70
N PRO A 103 -9.79 -1.67 14.20
CA PRO A 103 -9.65 -3.09 14.46
C PRO A 103 -10.87 -3.53 15.26
N SER A 104 -11.59 -4.53 14.77
CA SER A 104 -12.70 -5.11 15.50
C SER A 104 -12.22 -5.45 16.91
N ASP A 105 -12.95 -5.01 17.95
CA ASP A 105 -12.65 -5.23 19.37
C ASP A 105 -12.76 -6.72 19.72
N LEU A 106 -11.82 -7.51 19.19
CA LEU A 106 -11.70 -8.92 19.50
C LEU A 106 -10.96 -9.04 20.83
N PRO A 107 -11.43 -9.89 21.75
CA PRO A 107 -10.77 -10.08 23.04
C PRO A 107 -9.33 -10.53 22.83
N PRO A 108 -8.36 -10.11 23.66
CA PRO A 108 -6.99 -10.56 23.51
C PRO A 108 -6.89 -12.09 23.63
N VAL A 109 -5.99 -12.68 22.86
CA VAL A 109 -5.69 -14.13 22.90
C VAL A 109 -4.21 -14.31 23.20
N PRO A 110 -3.81 -15.46 23.79
CA PRO A 110 -2.40 -15.75 23.97
C PRO A 110 -1.66 -15.78 22.63
N ALA A 111 -0.39 -15.40 22.65
CA ALA A 111 0.49 -15.53 21.49
C ALA A 111 1.01 -16.97 21.38
N ALA A 112 1.21 -17.44 20.15
CA ALA A 112 1.85 -18.72 19.86
C ALA A 112 3.39 -18.65 20.09
N SER A 113 3.81 -18.33 21.32
CA SER A 113 5.21 -18.04 21.65
C SER A 113 6.19 -19.20 21.42
N GLU A 114 5.69 -20.42 21.33
CA GLU A 114 6.48 -21.63 21.09
C GLU A 114 6.62 -21.96 19.59
N ALA A 115 5.89 -21.28 18.71
CA ALA A 115 5.98 -21.50 17.28
C ALA A 115 7.29 -20.93 16.71
N GLY A 116 8.04 -21.74 15.99
CA GLY A 116 9.27 -21.37 15.30
C GLY A 116 9.05 -20.84 13.87
N THR A 117 7.85 -21.05 13.31
CA THR A 117 7.50 -20.58 11.96
C THR A 117 6.12 -19.91 11.91
N LEU A 118 5.89 -19.08 10.89
CA LEU A 118 4.58 -18.45 10.67
C LEU A 118 3.47 -19.49 10.40
N VAL A 119 3.82 -20.61 9.77
CA VAL A 119 2.89 -21.73 9.54
C VAL A 119 2.50 -22.36 10.88
N GLU A 120 3.45 -22.59 11.77
CA GLU A 120 3.18 -23.10 13.13
C GLU A 120 2.34 -22.12 13.96
N VAL A 121 2.54 -20.80 13.82
CA VAL A 121 1.68 -19.78 14.43
C VAL A 121 0.24 -19.91 13.93
N LEU A 122 0.06 -20.06 12.61
CA LEU A 122 -1.26 -20.24 12.01
C LEU A 122 -1.91 -21.53 12.51
N ASP A 123 -1.22 -22.67 12.47
CA ASP A 123 -1.75 -23.96 12.95
C ASP A 123 -2.11 -23.91 14.44
N TRP A 124 -1.30 -23.24 15.26
CA TRP A 124 -1.63 -23.02 16.67
C TRP A 124 -2.92 -22.23 16.85
N HIS A 125 -3.09 -21.13 16.10
CA HIS A 125 -4.32 -20.34 16.15
C HIS A 125 -5.54 -21.07 15.56
N VAL A 126 -5.36 -21.91 14.54
CA VAL A 126 -6.43 -22.78 14.02
C VAL A 126 -6.89 -23.77 15.10
N ALA A 127 -5.96 -24.32 15.88
CA ALA A 127 -6.29 -25.26 16.94
C ALA A 127 -7.01 -24.61 18.13
N GLN A 128 -6.65 -23.38 18.50
CA GLN A 128 -7.19 -22.71 19.70
C GLN A 128 -8.33 -21.73 19.41
N HIS A 129 -8.32 -21.09 18.25
CA HIS A 129 -9.19 -19.97 17.88
C HIS A 129 -9.66 -20.05 16.41
N PRO A 130 -10.23 -21.18 15.96
CA PRO A 130 -10.54 -21.41 14.53
C PRO A 130 -11.47 -20.36 13.93
N ASP A 131 -12.49 -19.94 14.67
CA ASP A 131 -13.53 -19.00 14.21
C ASP A 131 -13.15 -17.53 14.42
N ARG A 132 -11.96 -17.26 14.96
CA ARG A 132 -11.51 -15.89 15.19
C ARG A 132 -11.12 -15.26 13.86
N LEU A 133 -11.72 -14.12 13.54
CA LEU A 133 -11.37 -13.32 12.39
C LEU A 133 -9.90 -12.92 12.44
N HIS A 134 -9.19 -13.18 11.35
CA HIS A 134 -7.76 -12.92 11.22
C HIS A 134 -7.45 -11.93 10.10
N LEU A 135 -8.14 -12.03 8.95
CA LEU A 135 -7.92 -11.16 7.80
C LEU A 135 -9.21 -10.49 7.35
N THR A 136 -9.08 -9.26 6.86
CA THR A 136 -10.10 -8.59 6.03
C THR A 136 -9.54 -8.46 4.63
N ILE A 137 -10.23 -9.04 3.65
CA ILE A 137 -9.89 -8.92 2.24
C ILE A 137 -10.52 -7.65 1.71
N LEU A 138 -9.72 -6.78 1.12
CA LEU A 138 -10.16 -5.52 0.52
C LEU A 138 -10.15 -5.66 -1.01
N GLN A 139 -11.24 -5.29 -1.68
CA GLN A 139 -11.28 -5.10 -3.14
C GLN A 139 -10.46 -3.88 -3.52
N ASP A 140 -10.64 -2.85 -2.70
CA ASP A 140 -10.00 -1.56 -2.75
C ASP A 140 -9.96 -1.01 -1.31
N ASP A 141 -9.35 0.15 -1.19
CA ASP A 141 -9.13 0.88 0.06
C ASP A 141 -10.36 1.17 0.93
N THR A 142 -11.57 1.01 0.39
CA THR A 142 -12.85 1.34 1.02
C THR A 142 -13.83 0.18 1.04
N THR A 143 -13.61 -0.83 0.20
CA THR A 143 -14.55 -1.94 -0.01
C THR A 143 -13.94 -3.24 0.49
N ALA A 144 -14.47 -3.76 1.61
CA ALA A 144 -14.16 -5.11 2.03
C ALA A 144 -14.88 -6.12 1.13
N LEU A 145 -14.12 -7.04 0.51
CA LEU A 145 -14.66 -8.22 -0.17
C LEU A 145 -15.16 -9.27 0.81
N GLY A 146 -14.57 -9.30 2.00
CA GLY A 146 -14.93 -10.25 3.04
C GLY A 146 -13.90 -10.26 4.14
N ALA A 147 -14.10 -11.16 5.09
CA ALA A 147 -13.13 -11.46 6.13
C ALA A 147 -12.92 -12.96 6.18
N MET A 148 -11.76 -13.38 6.68
CA MET A 148 -11.41 -14.79 6.86
C MET A 148 -11.04 -15.05 8.31
N THR A 149 -11.56 -16.15 8.84
CA THR A 149 -11.11 -16.73 10.11
C THR A 149 -9.77 -17.44 9.94
N TYR A 150 -9.13 -17.80 11.06
CA TYR A 150 -7.92 -18.63 11.03
C TYR A 150 -8.15 -19.96 10.29
N ALA A 151 -9.29 -20.62 10.53
CA ALA A 151 -9.62 -21.89 9.87
C ALA A 151 -9.81 -21.73 8.35
N GLU A 152 -10.52 -20.69 7.92
CA GLU A 152 -10.76 -20.41 6.50
C GLU A 152 -9.47 -20.09 5.75
N LEU A 153 -8.57 -19.31 6.38
CA LEU A 153 -7.25 -19.02 5.82
C LEU A 153 -6.43 -20.30 5.65
N ALA A 154 -6.36 -21.14 6.69
CA ALA A 154 -5.59 -22.38 6.63
C ALA A 154 -6.15 -23.36 5.59
N GLN A 155 -7.48 -23.46 5.48
CA GLN A 155 -8.11 -24.28 4.44
C GLN A 155 -7.78 -23.78 3.03
N SER A 156 -7.87 -22.47 2.81
CA SER A 156 -7.58 -21.85 1.50
C SER A 156 -6.11 -22.01 1.12
N ALA A 157 -5.19 -21.83 2.07
CA ALA A 157 -3.76 -22.02 1.85
C ALA A 157 -3.42 -23.46 1.44
N ARG A 158 -4.01 -24.45 2.13
CA ARG A 158 -3.83 -25.88 1.80
C ARG A 158 -4.40 -26.23 0.43
N ALA A 159 -5.51 -25.63 0.02
CA ALA A 159 -6.09 -25.85 -1.29
C ALA A 159 -5.20 -25.34 -2.44
N VAL A 160 -4.45 -24.26 -2.23
CA VAL A 160 -3.49 -23.72 -3.21
C VAL A 160 -2.20 -24.55 -3.27
N ALA A 161 -1.79 -25.13 -2.13
CA ALA A 161 -0.57 -25.93 -2.03
C ALA A 161 -0.71 -27.39 -2.53
N ALA A 162 -1.92 -27.81 -2.94
CA ALA A 162 -2.24 -29.17 -3.37
C ALA A 162 -2.14 -29.34 -4.90
#